data_AF-Q84KQ5-F1
#
_entry.id   AF-Q84KQ5-F1
#
_cell.length_a   1.000
_cell.length_b   1.000
_cell.length_c   1.000
_cell.angle_alpha   90.00
_cell.angle_beta   90.00
_cell.angle_gamma   90.00
#
_symmetry.space_group_name_H-M   'P 1'
#
loop_
_entity.id
_entity.type
_entity.pdbx_description
1 polymer ?
#
loop_
_entity_poly.entity_id
_entity_poly.type
_entity_poly.pdbx_seq_one_letter_code
_entity_poly.pdbx_strand_id
1 'polypeptide(L)' 'TKPSNCNGSQFDARKVSPKMRIKLKKSWPDVESGNDTRFWKDEWNKHGTCSEERLNQMQYFERSHDMWLSYNITEI' A
#
# COMPACT_ATOMS: atom_id res chain seq x y z
N THR A 1 -1.60 20.57 2.15
CA THR A 1 -1.30 19.52 1.15
C THR A 1 -0.48 18.43 1.80
N LYS A 2 -0.67 17.16 1.42
CA LYS A 2 0.18 16.03 1.87
C LYS A 2 1.32 15.82 0.87
N PRO A 3 2.51 15.39 1.30
CA PRO A 3 3.60 15.07 0.38
C PRO A 3 3.18 14.02 -0.66
N SER A 4 3.65 14.19 -1.90
CA SER A 4 3.41 13.26 -3.00
C SER A 4 4.55 13.31 -4.02
N ASN A 5 4.77 12.22 -4.76
CA ASN A 5 5.80 12.08 -5.79
C ASN A 5 7.21 12.40 -5.26
N CYS A 6 7.50 11.99 -4.03
CA CYS A 6 8.83 12.17 -3.45
C CYS A 6 9.85 11.26 -4.15
N ASN A 7 11.13 11.68 -4.15
CA ASN A 7 12.20 10.83 -4.62
C ASN A 7 12.31 9.57 -3.73
N GLY A 8 12.42 8.40 -4.35
CA GLY A 8 12.47 7.12 -3.65
C GLY A 8 12.54 5.95 -4.62
N SER A 9 12.64 4.73 -4.08
CA SER A 9 12.64 3.52 -4.89
C SER A 9 11.28 3.31 -5.56
N GLN A 10 11.32 2.99 -6.85
CA GLN A 10 10.10 2.64 -7.58
C GLN A 10 9.53 1.33 -7.06
N PHE A 11 8.21 1.19 -7.17
CA PHE A 11 7.51 -0.02 -6.75
C PHE A 11 8.12 -1.27 -7.38
N ASP A 12 8.49 -2.24 -6.54
CA ASP A 12 8.92 -3.57 -6.95
C ASP A 12 7.97 -4.61 -6.41
N ALA A 13 7.15 -5.22 -7.27
CA ALA A 13 6.18 -6.23 -6.88
C ALA A 13 6.84 -7.38 -6.09
N ARG A 14 8.10 -7.72 -6.37
CA ARG A 14 8.82 -8.81 -5.68
C ARG A 14 9.05 -8.53 -4.20
N LYS A 15 9.06 -7.25 -3.78
CA LYS A 15 9.18 -6.85 -2.37
C LYS A 15 7.87 -7.01 -1.60
N VAL A 16 6.73 -7.20 -2.27
CA VAL A 16 5.44 -7.51 -1.63
C VAL A 16 5.22 -9.02 -1.66
N SER A 17 5.35 -9.66 -0.49
CA SER A 17 5.27 -11.12 -0.41
C SER A 17 3.92 -11.65 -0.90
N PRO A 18 3.84 -12.91 -1.40
CA PRO A 18 2.58 -13.50 -1.80
C PRO A 18 1.51 -13.48 -0.70
N LYS A 19 1.91 -13.72 0.56
CA LYS A 19 1.03 -13.62 1.73
C LYS A 19 0.48 -12.22 1.92
N MET A 20 1.32 -11.19 1.73
CA MET A 20 0.89 -9.80 1.85
C MET A 20 -0.07 -9.40 0.74
N ARG A 21 0.16 -9.85 -0.50
CA ARG A 21 -0.76 -9.60 -1.62
C ARG A 21 -2.17 -10.15 -1.34
N ILE A 22 -2.28 -11.34 -0.75
CA ILE A 22 -3.59 -11.92 -0.36
C ILE A 22 -4.30 -11.02 0.65
N LYS A 23 -3.56 -10.49 1.64
CA LYS A 23 -4.10 -9.54 2.63
C LYS A 23 -4.56 -8.22 2.00
N LEU A 24 -3.73 -7.66 1.11
CA LEU A 24 -4.04 -6.40 0.41
C LEU A 24 -5.23 -6.54 -0.54
N LYS A 25 -5.41 -7.69 -1.21
CA LYS A 25 -6.62 -7.93 -2.03
C LYS A 25 -7.93 -7.77 -1.25
N LYS A 26 -7.92 -8.04 0.06
CA LYS A 26 -9.10 -7.86 0.92
C LYS A 26 -9.18 -6.44 1.49
N SER A 27 -8.05 -5.93 1.98
CA SER A 27 -8.00 -4.68 2.75
C SER A 27 -7.83 -3.42 1.90
N TRP A 28 -7.29 -3.56 0.68
CA TRP A 28 -6.98 -2.46 -0.21
C TRP A 28 -7.08 -2.85 -1.70
N PRO A 29 -8.27 -3.28 -2.18
CA PRO A 29 -8.50 -3.64 -3.58
C PRO A 29 -8.56 -2.40 -4.47
N ASP A 30 -8.25 -2.59 -5.76
CA ASP A 30 -8.62 -1.63 -6.80
C ASP A 30 -10.12 -1.78 -7.13
N VAL A 31 -10.89 -0.75 -6.81
CA VAL A 31 -12.35 -0.72 -7.02
C VAL A 31 -12.76 -0.08 -8.35
N GLU A 32 -11.83 0.53 -9.09
CA GLU A 32 -12.13 1.20 -10.37
C GLU A 32 -11.85 0.29 -11.55
N SER A 33 -10.65 -0.29 -11.63
CA SER A 33 -10.22 -1.09 -12.79
C SER A 33 -10.02 -2.57 -12.48
N GLY A 34 -10.06 -2.97 -11.21
CA GLY A 34 -9.81 -4.34 -10.75
C GLY A 34 -8.35 -4.80 -10.87
N ASN A 35 -7.41 -3.88 -11.12
CA ASN A 35 -5.98 -4.18 -11.21
C ASN A 35 -5.25 -3.73 -9.94
N ASP A 36 -5.36 -4.56 -8.90
CA ASP A 36 -4.78 -4.29 -7.58
C ASP A 36 -3.28 -3.95 -7.64
N THR A 37 -2.51 -4.67 -8.48
CA THR A 37 -1.05 -4.47 -8.54
C THR A 37 -0.69 -3.13 -9.16
N ARG A 38 -1.44 -2.68 -10.17
CA ARG A 38 -1.28 -1.33 -10.73
C ARG A 38 -1.61 -0.28 -9.68
N PHE A 39 -2.73 -0.46 -8.98
CA PHE A 39 -3.14 0.47 -7.94
C PHE A 39 -2.12 0.58 -6.80
N TRP A 40 -1.62 -0.54 -6.27
CA TRP A 40 -0.58 -0.52 -5.23
C TRP A 40 0.73 0.13 -5.71
N LYS A 41 1.08 -0.07 -6.98
CA LYS A 41 2.23 0.60 -7.60
C LYS A 41 2.05 2.12 -7.59
N ASP A 42 0.90 2.59 -8.04
CA ASP A 42 0.62 4.02 -8.15
C ASP A 42 0.60 4.67 -6.76
N GLU A 43 0.01 4.01 -5.75
CA GLU A 43 0.02 4.46 -4.36
C GLU A 43 1.41 4.47 -3.72
N TRP A 44 2.23 3.44 -3.94
CA TRP A 44 3.60 3.44 -3.45
C TRP A 44 4.44 4.55 -4.09
N ASN A 45 4.40 4.65 -5.42
CA ASN A 45 5.19 5.62 -6.16
C ASN A 45 4.80 7.07 -5.85
N LYS A 46 3.51 7.32 -5.64
CA LYS A 46 2.98 8.65 -5.34
C LYS A 46 3.10 9.00 -3.86
N HIS A 47 2.86 8.07 -2.93
CA HIS A 47 2.75 8.38 -1.50
C HIS A 47 3.73 7.59 -0.63
N GLY A 48 3.93 6.30 -0.90
CA GLY A 48 4.83 5.45 -0.13
C GLY A 48 6.28 5.96 -0.10
N THR A 49 6.80 6.41 -1.24
CA THR A 49 8.16 6.99 -1.36
C THR A 49 8.41 8.16 -0.42
N CYS A 50 7.38 8.94 -0.09
CA CYS A 50 7.49 10.06 0.87
C CYS A 50 7.72 9.62 2.32
N SER A 51 7.60 8.32 2.61
CA SER A 51 7.84 7.73 3.93
C SER A 51 8.98 6.71 3.94
N GLU A 52 9.68 6.55 2.82
CA GLU A 52 10.64 5.46 2.61
C GLU A 52 11.82 5.49 3.58
N GLU A 53 12.20 6.66 4.09
CA GLU A 53 13.21 6.81 5.13
C GLU A 53 12.89 6.05 6.42
N ARG A 54 11.61 5.75 6.68
CA ARG A 54 11.14 5.04 7.88
C ARG A 54 10.47 3.69 7.59
N LEU A 55 9.79 3.59 6.45
CA LEU A 55 9.05 2.40 6.06
C LEU A 55 9.49 1.97 4.67
N ASN A 56 10.18 0.83 4.58
CA ASN A 56 10.40 0.24 3.26
C ASN A 56 9.07 -0.20 2.63
N GLN A 57 9.08 -0.53 1.35
CA GLN A 57 7.86 -0.87 0.61
C GLN A 57 7.02 -1.96 1.29
N MET A 58 7.63 -3.00 1.84
CA MET A 58 6.89 -4.06 2.54
C MET A 58 6.23 -3.55 3.82
N GLN A 59 6.98 -2.80 4.64
CA GLN A 59 6.49 -2.21 5.89
C GLN A 59 5.37 -1.20 5.68
N TYR A 60 5.42 -0.43 4.59
CA TYR A 60 4.35 0.49 4.19
C TYR A 60 3.03 -0.27 4.01
N PHE A 61 3.03 -1.34 3.21
CA PHE A 61 1.83 -2.14 2.99
C PHE A 61 1.37 -2.91 4.23
N GLU A 62 2.30 -3.43 5.03
CA GLU A 62 1.98 -4.06 6.32
C GLU A 62 1.27 -3.08 7.25
N ARG A 63 1.81 -1.87 7.41
CA ARG A 63 1.22 -0.83 8.26
C ARG A 63 -0.19 -0.45 7.80
N SER A 64 -0.40 -0.30 6.50
CA SER A 64 -1.73 0.01 5.95
C SER A 64 -2.73 -1.12 6.19
N HIS A 65 -2.33 -2.38 6.03
CA HIS A 65 -3.18 -3.52 6.34
C HIS A 65 -3.55 -3.59 7.83
N ASP A 66 -2.58 -3.37 8.71
CA ASP A 66 -2.81 -3.38 10.16
C ASP A 66 -3.75 -2.27 10.60
N MET A 67 -3.67 -1.09 9.96
CA MET A 67 -4.63 -0.01 10.16
C MET A 67 -6.04 -0.41 9.72
N TRP A 68 -6.19 -0.97 8.51
CA TRP A 68 -7.50 -1.47 8.05
C TRP A 68 -8.11 -2.49 9.01
N LEU A 69 -7.29 -3.40 9.57
CA LEU A 69 -7.75 -4.41 10.53
C LEU A 69 -8.18 -3.79 11.87
N SER A 70 -7.50 -2.73 12.31
CA SER A 70 -7.75 -2.10 13.62
C SER A 70 -8.97 -1.17 13.62
N TYR A 71 -9.43 -0.71 12.45
CA TYR A 71 -10.49 0.28 12.32
C TYR A 71 -11.61 -0.24 11.41
N ASN A 72 -12.43 -1.15 11.93
CA ASN A 72 -13.57 -1.71 11.20
C ASN A 72 -14.77 -0.74 11.21
N ILE A 73 -14.93 0.01 10.11
CA ILE A 73 -15.99 1.02 9.97
C ILE A 73 -17.40 0.44 9.76
N THR A 74 -17.56 -0.88 9.64
CA THR A 74 -18.89 -1.51 9.61
C THR A 74 -19.38 -1.94 10.98
N GLU A 75 -18.50 -1.95 11.99
CA GLU A 75 -18.80 -2.30 13.39
C GLU A 75 -18.73 -1.03 14.25
N ILE A 76 -19.66 -0.10 13.99
CA ILE A 76 -19.83 1.16 14.73
C ILE A 76 -20.79 0.99 15.88
#